data_AF-A0A2V9G3R1-F1
#
_entry.id   AF-A0A2V9G3R1-F1
#
_cell.length_a   1.000
_cell.length_b   1.000
_cell.length_c   1.000
_cell.angle_alpha   90.00
_cell.angle_beta   90.00
_cell.angle_gamma   90.00
#
_symmetry.space_group_name_H-M   'P 1'
#
loop_
_entity.id
_entity.type
_entity.pdbx_description
1 polymer ?
#
loop_
_entity_poly.entity_id
_entity_poly.type
_entity_poly.pdbx_seq_one_letter_code
_entity_poly.pdbx_strand_id
1 'polypeptide(L)'
;MTCDFADSLLQCYFDGELSALSAAEFERHLQHCVDCAVELVDLDLLSGRLQLAQLYEAAPASLRKKIRADLRSVAPTTAIAQPLLWHWLAAAATLLLVAIAGWRASPLLRTDNYQAELAEEIVDAHVHSLQPGHLTGISSNDEQA
;
A
#
# COMPACT_ATOMS: atom_id res chain seq x y z
N MET A 1 27.84 -10.30 50.61
CA MET A 1 28.74 -9.32 51.29
C MET A 1 28.28 -8.00 50.73
N THR A 2 27.73 -7.10 51.55
CA THR A 2 27.04 -5.90 51.06
C THR A 2 27.90 -5.14 50.06
N CYS A 3 27.40 -4.99 48.84
CA CYS A 3 28.06 -4.18 47.84
C CYS A 3 27.90 -2.71 48.25
N ASP A 4 29.01 -2.05 48.62
CA ASP A 4 29.02 -0.66 49.09
C ASP A 4 28.66 0.34 47.96
N PHE A 5 28.51 -0.14 46.72
CA PHE A 5 28.19 0.63 45.52
C PHE A 5 26.69 0.96 45.39
N ALA A 6 25.81 0.33 46.20
CA ALA A 6 24.58 -0.19 45.61
C ALA A 6 23.23 0.27 46.18
N ASP A 7 23.09 1.08 47.22
CA ASP A 7 21.73 1.47 47.63
C ASP A 7 21.17 2.60 46.74
N SER A 8 21.90 3.72 46.64
CA SER A 8 21.40 4.90 45.92
C SER A 8 21.40 4.71 44.40
N LEU A 9 22.44 4.08 43.84
CA LEU A 9 22.54 3.85 42.40
C LEU A 9 21.54 2.80 41.91
N LEU A 10 21.23 1.77 42.72
CA LEU A 10 20.25 0.75 42.37
C LEU A 10 18.84 1.34 42.32
N GLN A 11 18.47 2.16 43.31
CA GLN A 11 17.19 2.86 43.31
C GLN A 11 17.08 3.85 42.14
N CYS A 12 18.11 4.66 41.90
CA CYS A 12 18.16 5.55 40.73
C CYS A 12 18.07 4.79 39.40
N TYR A 13 18.70 3.61 39.30
CA TYR A 13 18.61 2.76 38.11
C TYR A 13 17.19 2.22 37.94
N PHE A 14 16.59 1.72 39.01
CA PHE A 14 15.23 1.17 39.01
C PHE A 14 14.17 2.20 38.62
N ASP A 15 14.32 3.44 39.11
CA ASP A 15 13.42 4.56 38.77
C ASP A 15 13.69 5.16 37.37
N GLY A 16 14.78 4.76 36.71
CA GLY A 16 15.18 5.29 35.40
C GLY A 16 15.78 6.70 35.45
N GLU A 17 16.26 7.13 36.61
CA GLU A 17 16.80 8.48 36.88
C GLU A 17 18.31 8.60 36.60
N LEU A 18 18.97 7.49 36.27
CA LEU A 18 20.39 7.53 35.87
C LEU A 18 20.58 8.12 34.47
N SER A 19 21.65 8.90 34.33
CA SER A 19 22.11 9.30 32.99
C SER A 19 22.47 8.07 32.15
N ALA A 20 22.39 8.18 30.82
CA ALA A 20 22.69 7.05 29.93
C ALA A 20 24.09 6.44 30.15
N LEU A 21 25.09 7.28 30.47
CA LEU A 21 26.44 6.82 30.80
C LEU A 21 26.45 6.02 32.10
N SER A 22 25.84 6.56 33.16
CA SER A 22 25.78 5.93 34.49
C SER A 22 24.96 4.64 34.48
N ALA A 23 23.88 4.60 33.69
CA ALA A 23 23.08 3.40 33.49
C ALA A 23 23.91 2.27 32.85
N ALA A 24 24.68 2.58 31.79
CA ALA A 24 25.55 1.59 31.14
C ALA A 24 26.67 1.08 32.07
N GLU A 25 27.22 1.95 32.93
CA GLU A 25 28.19 1.54 33.96
C GLU A 25 27.56 0.60 34.99
N PHE A 26 26.33 0.90 35.43
CA PHE A 26 25.60 0.07 36.37
C PHE A 26 25.20 -1.28 35.76
N GLU A 27 24.79 -1.32 34.50
CA GLU A 27 24.51 -2.57 33.77
C GLU A 27 25.76 -3.48 33.68
N ARG A 28 26.93 -2.90 33.45
CA ARG A 28 28.21 -3.62 33.53
C ARG A 28 28.48 -4.17 34.93
N HIS A 29 28.11 -3.42 35.98
CA HIS A 29 28.22 -3.88 37.35
C HIS A 29 27.29 -5.08 37.64
N LEU A 30 26.05 -5.04 37.16
CA LEU A 30 25.08 -6.14 37.30
C LEU A 30 25.58 -7.46 36.70
N GLN A 31 26.43 -7.42 35.67
CA GLN A 31 27.04 -8.62 35.09
C GLN A 31 28.02 -9.34 36.05
N HIS A 32 28.54 -8.63 37.05
CA HIS A 32 29.60 -9.12 37.94
C HIS A 32 29.18 -9.15 39.42
N CYS A 33 28.06 -8.54 39.79
CA CYS A 33 27.55 -8.51 41.16
C CYS A 33 26.18 -9.19 41.26
N VAL A 34 26.17 -10.38 41.87
CA VAL A 34 24.94 -11.16 42.09
C VAL A 34 24.04 -10.50 43.15
N ASP A 35 24.63 -9.90 44.19
CA ASP A 35 23.87 -9.28 45.28
C ASP A 35 22.95 -8.16 44.74
N CYS A 36 23.48 -7.25 43.91
CA CYS A 36 22.70 -6.18 43.28
C CYS A 36 21.67 -6.70 42.26
N ALA A 37 21.98 -7.77 41.54
CA ALA A 37 21.04 -8.38 40.60
C ALA A 37 19.83 -9.01 41.32
N VAL A 38 20.08 -9.66 42.47
CA VAL A 38 19.01 -10.21 43.32
C VAL A 38 18.14 -9.09 43.88
N GLU A 39 18.74 -8.04 44.39
CA GLU A 39 18.01 -6.91 44.96
C GLU A 39 17.14 -6.18 43.92
N LEU A 40 17.63 -6.04 42.69
CA LEU A 40 16.84 -5.48 41.57
C LEU A 40 15.61 -6.34 41.26
N VAL A 41 15.76 -7.66 41.28
CA VAL A 41 14.64 -8.60 41.11
C VAL A 41 13.64 -8.49 42.27
N ASP A 42 14.12 -8.34 43.50
CA ASP A 42 13.26 -8.18 44.67
C ASP A 42 12.43 -6.88 44.61
N LEU A 43 13.03 -5.78 44.12
CA LEU A 43 12.29 -4.53 43.87
C LEU A 43 11.23 -4.69 42.77
N ASP A 44 11.54 -5.36 41.68
CA ASP A 44 10.58 -5.62 40.60
C ASP A 44 9.40 -6.47 41.09
N LEU A 45 9.68 -7.51 41.87
CA LEU A 45 8.66 -8.35 42.50
C LEU A 45 7.78 -7.57 43.47
N LEU A 46 8.36 -6.68 44.28
CA LEU A 46 7.60 -5.80 45.17
C LEU A 46 6.71 -4.83 44.39
N SER A 47 7.24 -4.18 43.36
CA SER A 47 6.50 -3.29 42.47
C SER A 47 5.32 -4.00 41.81
N GLY A 48 5.54 -5.20 41.27
CA GLY A 48 4.48 -6.03 40.68
C GLY A 48 3.38 -6.39 41.68
N ARG A 49 3.73 -6.71 42.93
CA ARG A 49 2.75 -6.99 44.01
C ARG A 49 1.92 -5.76 44.37
N LEU A 50 2.55 -4.58 44.43
CA LEU A 50 1.84 -3.33 44.69
C LEU A 50 0.87 -2.97 43.56
N GLN A 51 1.26 -3.18 42.31
CA GLN A 51 0.38 -2.97 41.15
C GLN A 51 -0.82 -3.93 41.18
N LEU A 52 -0.59 -5.22 41.50
CA LEU A 52 -1.66 -6.22 41.61
C LEU A 52 -2.65 -5.94 42.75
N ALA A 53 -2.21 -5.30 43.83
CA ALA A 53 -3.07 -4.93 44.93
C ALA A 53 -4.13 -3.86 44.56
N GLN A 54 -4.12 -3.34 43.33
CA GLN A 54 -5.08 -2.35 42.82
C GLN A 54 -5.24 -1.14 43.77
N LEU A 55 -4.15 -0.76 44.44
CA LEU A 55 -4.08 0.41 45.31
C LEU A 55 -4.24 1.72 44.53
N TYR A 56 -4.16 1.67 43.20
CA TYR A 56 -4.23 2.82 42.33
C TYR A 56 -5.68 3.14 41.94
N GLU A 57 -6.08 4.39 42.15
CA GLU A 57 -7.39 4.86 41.72
C GLU A 57 -7.48 5.00 40.20
N ALA A 58 -8.57 4.51 39.62
CA ALA A 58 -8.73 4.52 38.17
C ALA A 58 -8.88 5.97 37.67
N ALA A 59 -8.01 6.36 36.74
CA ALA A 59 -8.09 7.69 36.14
C ALA A 59 -9.50 7.95 35.55
N PRO A 60 -10.11 9.12 35.81
CA PRO A 60 -11.45 9.43 35.31
C PRO A 60 -11.49 9.40 33.77
N ALA A 61 -12.63 9.00 33.22
CA ALA A 61 -12.79 8.83 31.76
C ALA A 61 -12.51 10.12 30.98
N SER A 62 -12.81 11.28 31.57
CA SER A 62 -12.51 12.60 30.99
C SER A 62 -11.01 12.82 30.80
N LEU A 63 -10.19 12.49 31.81
CA LEU A 63 -8.74 12.62 31.76
C LEU A 63 -8.15 11.67 30.70
N ARG A 64 -8.57 10.40 30.71
CA ARG A 64 -8.16 9.41 29.70
C ARG A 64 -8.48 9.86 28.27
N LYS A 65 -9.66 10.45 28.06
CA LYS A 65 -10.08 10.97 26.75
C LYS A 65 -9.20 12.15 26.30
N LYS A 66 -8.87 13.06 27.23
CA LYS A 66 -8.04 14.23 26.95
C LYS A 66 -6.61 13.82 26.56
N ILE A 67 -5.97 12.97 27.38
CA ILE A 67 -4.62 12.45 27.09
C ILE A 67 -4.59 11.73 25.73
N ARG A 68 -5.58 10.89 25.42
CA ARG A 68 -5.65 10.17 24.14
C ARG A 68 -5.92 11.10 22.94
N ALA A 69 -6.61 12.22 23.14
CA ALA A 69 -6.78 13.22 22.10
C ALA A 69 -5.45 13.92 21.80
N ASP A 70 -4.73 14.33 22.83
CA ASP A 70 -3.43 15.00 22.71
C ASP A 70 -2.38 14.08 22.07
N LEU A 71 -2.28 12.82 22.50
CA LEU A 71 -1.35 11.85 21.90
C LEU A 71 -1.64 11.57 20.42
N ARG A 72 -2.91 11.58 19.99
CA ARG A 72 -3.26 11.44 18.57
C ARG A 72 -2.86 12.65 17.73
N SER A 73 -2.80 13.84 18.34
CA SER A 73 -2.30 15.04 17.67
C SER A 73 -0.77 15.02 17.48
N VAL A 74 -0.06 14.22 18.30
CA VAL A 74 1.40 14.04 18.26
C VAL A 74 1.81 12.81 17.44
N ALA A 75 0.90 11.88 17.16
CA ALA A 75 1.18 10.72 16.33
C ALA A 75 1.64 11.19 14.94
N PRO A 76 2.84 10.79 14.47
CA PRO A 76 3.29 11.16 13.14
C PRO A 76 2.28 10.62 12.14
N THR A 77 1.77 11.51 11.28
CA THR A 77 0.94 11.17 10.13
C THR A 77 1.82 10.48 9.08
N THR A 78 2.35 9.31 9.42
CA THR A 78 2.99 8.40 8.47
C THR A 78 2.21 7.09 8.49
N ALA A 79 0.88 7.20 8.33
CA ALA A 79 0.10 6.09 7.84
C ALA A 79 0.46 5.89 6.37
N ILE A 80 1.49 5.09 6.12
CA ILE A 80 1.91 4.61 4.80
C ILE A 80 0.83 3.62 4.32
N ALA A 81 -0.32 4.14 3.91
CA ALA A 81 -1.38 3.41 3.22
C ALA A 81 -1.30 3.62 1.69
N GLN A 82 -0.22 4.22 1.20
CA GLN A 82 -0.02 4.58 -0.20
C GLN A 82 0.51 3.48 -1.15
N PRO A 83 1.04 2.30 -0.73
CA PRO A 83 1.63 1.41 -1.73
C PRO A 83 0.54 0.77 -2.60
N LEU A 84 -0.58 0.34 -2.03
CA LEU A 84 -1.57 -0.45 -2.77
C LEU A 84 -2.22 0.33 -3.93
N LEU A 85 -2.61 1.59 -3.69
CA LEU A 85 -3.25 2.43 -4.71
C LEU A 85 -2.31 2.75 -5.89
N TRP A 86 -1.01 2.89 -5.62
CA TRP A 86 -0.01 3.16 -6.65
C TRP A 86 0.20 1.97 -7.59
N HIS A 87 0.14 0.74 -7.06
CA HIS A 87 0.24 -0.49 -7.87
C HIS A 87 -0.96 -0.64 -8.83
N TRP A 88 -2.18 -0.31 -8.39
CA TRP A 88 -3.37 -0.34 -9.25
C TRP A 88 -3.34 0.74 -10.34
N LEU A 89 -2.87 1.94 -10.03
CA LEU A 89 -2.68 3.02 -11.00
C LEU A 89 -1.63 2.65 -12.07
N ALA A 90 -0.51 2.05 -11.65
CA ALA A 90 0.52 1.58 -12.57
C ALA A 90 -0.01 0.46 -13.50
N ALA A 91 -0.79 -0.48 -12.98
CA ALA A 91 -1.41 -1.54 -13.78
C ALA A 91 -2.45 -1.02 -14.78
N ALA A 92 -3.23 0.00 -14.41
CA ALA A 92 -4.17 0.64 -15.32
C ALA A 92 -3.45 1.39 -16.46
N ALA A 93 -2.34 2.06 -16.16
CA ALA A 93 -1.55 2.79 -17.16
C ALA A 93 -0.91 1.84 -18.19
N THR A 94 -0.40 0.68 -17.78
CA THR A 94 0.18 -0.30 -18.71
C THR A 94 -0.86 -0.91 -19.64
N LEU A 95 -2.06 -1.24 -19.12
CA LEU A 95 -3.18 -1.73 -19.93
C LEU A 95 -3.61 -0.72 -20.99
N LEU A 96 -3.68 0.56 -20.65
CA LEU A 96 -4.01 1.64 -21.60
C LEU A 96 -2.96 1.75 -22.71
N LEU A 97 -1.67 1.70 -22.38
CA LEU A 97 -0.60 1.77 -23.36
C LEU A 97 -0.64 0.59 -24.34
N VAL A 98 -0.90 -0.63 -23.85
CA VAL A 98 -1.03 -1.83 -24.70
C VAL A 98 -2.24 -1.71 -25.63
N ALA A 99 -3.38 -1.24 -25.12
CA ALA A 99 -4.58 -1.03 -25.93
C ALA A 99 -4.36 0.00 -27.05
N ILE A 100 -3.69 1.11 -26.74
CA ILE A 100 -3.36 2.16 -27.72
C ILE A 100 -2.38 1.63 -28.78
N ALA A 101 -1.34 0.89 -28.35
CA ALA A 101 -0.38 0.29 -29.26
C ALA A 101 -1.03 -0.75 -30.20
N GLY A 102 -1.90 -1.60 -29.66
CA GLY A 102 -2.67 -2.58 -30.44
C GLY A 102 -3.62 -1.92 -31.46
N TRP A 103 -4.32 -0.85 -31.05
CA TRP A 103 -5.18 -0.08 -31.98
C TRP A 103 -4.37 0.52 -33.13
N ARG A 104 -3.20 1.10 -32.83
CA ARG A 104 -2.32 1.72 -33.82
C ARG A 104 -1.67 0.70 -34.77
N ALA A 105 -1.39 -0.51 -34.29
CA ALA A 105 -0.85 -1.59 -35.12
C ALA A 105 -1.93 -2.34 -35.92
N SER A 106 -3.21 -2.24 -35.53
CA SER A 106 -4.33 -2.94 -36.19
C SER A 106 -4.44 -2.72 -37.71
N PRO A 107 -4.24 -1.53 -38.30
CA PRO A 107 -4.26 -1.38 -39.76
C PRO A 107 -3.04 -2.01 -40.44
N LEU A 108 -1.92 -2.19 -39.73
CA LEU A 108 -0.70 -2.77 -40.29
C LEU A 108 -0.76 -4.30 -40.35
N LEU A 109 -1.53 -4.93 -39.46
CA LEU A 109 -1.78 -6.37 -39.44
C LEU A 109 -3.03 -6.79 -40.24
N ARG A 110 -3.91 -5.84 -40.59
CA ARG A 110 -5.08 -6.10 -41.43
C ARG A 110 -4.66 -6.02 -42.89
N THR A 111 -4.14 -7.14 -43.38
CA THR A 111 -3.68 -7.36 -44.76
C THR A 111 -4.69 -6.88 -45.80
N ASP A 112 -4.18 -6.08 -46.75
CA ASP A 112 -4.84 -5.44 -47.89
C ASP A 112 -5.58 -6.38 -48.86
N ASN A 113 -5.55 -7.70 -48.64
CA ASN A 113 -6.08 -8.70 -49.57
C ASN A 113 -7.57 -8.51 -49.87
N TYR A 114 -8.41 -8.24 -48.87
CA TYR A 114 -9.87 -8.20 -49.08
C TYR A 114 -10.32 -6.99 -49.90
N GLN A 115 -9.66 -5.84 -49.71
CA GLN A 115 -9.99 -4.61 -50.47
C GLN A 115 -9.45 -4.68 -51.90
N ALA A 116 -8.27 -5.26 -52.09
CA ALA A 116 -7.69 -5.45 -53.41
C ALA A 116 -8.50 -6.46 -54.25
N GLU A 117 -8.89 -7.59 -53.65
CA GLU A 117 -9.68 -8.65 -54.30
C GLU A 117 -11.09 -8.17 -54.67
N LEU A 118 -11.78 -7.43 -53.77
CA LEU A 118 -13.08 -6.83 -54.10
C LEU A 118 -12.97 -5.76 -55.19
N ALA A 119 -11.91 -4.95 -55.17
CA ALA A 119 -11.73 -3.91 -56.18
C ALA A 119 -11.50 -4.53 -57.57
N GLU A 120 -10.75 -5.62 -57.65
CA GLU A 120 -10.53 -6.38 -58.87
C GLU A 120 -11.84 -6.98 -59.39
N GLU A 121 -12.64 -7.61 -58.52
CA GLU A 121 -13.93 -8.21 -58.87
C GLU A 121 -14.96 -7.16 -59.37
N ILE A 122 -15.01 -5.98 -58.74
CA ILE A 122 -15.91 -4.90 -59.16
C ILE A 122 -15.51 -4.34 -60.53
N VAL A 123 -14.21 -4.14 -60.77
CA VAL A 123 -13.70 -3.63 -62.06
C VAL A 123 -13.96 -4.64 -63.17
N ASP A 124 -13.73 -5.93 -62.92
CA ASP A 124 -13.98 -7.00 -63.90
C ASP A 124 -15.46 -7.09 -64.29
N ALA A 125 -16.36 -7.09 -63.30
CA ALA A 125 -17.80 -7.07 -63.54
C ALA A 125 -18.25 -5.82 -64.33
N HIS A 126 -17.64 -4.66 -64.05
CA HIS A 126 -17.95 -3.42 -64.77
C HIS A 126 -17.48 -3.46 -66.23
N VAL A 127 -16.25 -3.92 -66.48
CA VAL A 127 -15.71 -4.08 -67.84
C VAL A 127 -16.54 -5.10 -68.64
N HIS A 128 -16.94 -6.20 -68.00
CA HIS A 128 -17.83 -7.19 -68.60
C HIS A 128 -19.20 -6.60 -68.99
N SER A 129 -19.76 -5.71 -68.16
CA SER A 129 -21.03 -5.04 -68.45
C SER A 129 -20.96 -4.02 -69.61
N LEU A 130 -19.77 -3.45 -69.87
CA LEU A 130 -19.54 -2.48 -70.95
C LEU A 130 -19.22 -3.16 -72.30
N GLN A 131 -19.05 -4.49 -72.32
CA GLN A 131 -18.91 -5.21 -73.59
C GLN A 131 -20.23 -5.15 -74.36
N PRO A 132 -20.22 -4.62 -75.60
CA PRO A 132 -21.44 -4.39 -76.36
C PRO A 132 -22.08 -5.72 -76.76
N GLY A 133 -23.27 -5.99 -76.21
CA GLY A 133 -24.06 -7.19 -76.52
C GLY A 133 -25.34 -7.41 -75.70
N HIS A 134 -25.59 -6.67 -74.61
CA HIS A 134 -26.76 -6.91 -73.74
C HIS A 134 -27.48 -5.62 -73.30
N LEU A 135 -27.89 -4.77 -74.26
CA LEU A 135 -28.83 -3.67 -74.04
C LEU A 135 -30.24 -4.11 -74.47
N THR A 136 -30.92 -4.93 -73.67
CA THR A 136 -32.37 -5.11 -73.78
C THR A 136 -33.06 -4.13 -72.85
N GLY A 137 -33.54 -3.02 -73.42
CA GLY A 137 -34.33 -2.01 -72.72
C GLY A 137 -35.65 -2.60 -72.19
N ILE A 138 -35.90 -2.42 -70.90
CA ILE A 138 -37.19 -2.75 -70.28
C ILE A 138 -38.08 -1.54 -70.45
N SER A 139 -39.10 -1.64 -71.31
CA SER A 139 -40.15 -0.64 -71.44
C SER A 139 -41.06 -0.70 -70.21
N SER A 140 -41.09 0.38 -69.41
CA SER A 140 -42.05 0.56 -68.32
C SER A 140 -43.41 0.94 -68.91
N ASN A 141 -44.39 0.05 -68.76
CA ASN A 141 -45.79 0.30 -69.13
C ASN A 141 -46.49 0.90 -67.90
N ASP A 142 -46.89 2.17 -67.98
CA ASP A 142 -47.60 2.88 -66.91
C ASP A 142 -49.04 3.16 -67.37
N GLU A 143 -49.99 2.34 -66.91
CA GLU A 143 -51.43 2.57 -67.03
C GLU A 143 -52.11 2.29 -65.68
N GLN A 144 -52.48 3.36 -64.97
CA GLN A 144 -53.55 3.50 -63.95
C GLN A 144 -53.37 4.89 -63.30
N ALA A 145 -54.32 5.82 -63.24
CA ALA A 145 -55.76 5.81 -63.44
C ALA A 145 -56.26 7.23 -63.79
#